data_AF-A0A1V1PB55-F1
#
_entry.id   AF-A0A1V1PB55-F1
#
_cell.length_a   1.000
_cell.length_b   1.000
_cell.length_c   1.000
_cell.angle_alpha   90.00
_cell.angle_beta   90.00
_cell.angle_gamma   90.00
#
_symmetry.space_group_name_H-M   'P 1'
#
loop_
_entity.id
_entity.type
_entity.pdbx_description
1 polymer ?
#
loop_
_entity_poly.entity_id
_entity_poly.type
_entity_poly.pdbx_seq_one_letter_code
_entity_poly.pdbx_strand_id
1 'polypeptide(L)'
;MKKTATVHTNDSANKTIPLQLSAKVTAFARYPRRITLSGKADEKIVVKHTIVPEPQFMFDIVRTYADNGSFISFSLEKQKSQFTLTVENKKNIAGRYWDKIHLVTNNNKKKEITIPVFGNIQDAVSTKESSTNKNQ
;
A
#
# COMPACT_ATOMS: atom_id res chain seq x y z
N MET A 1 -20.42 -5.86 -6.10
CA MET A 1 -21.24 -4.81 -5.45
C MET A 1 -22.71 -5.14 -5.68
N LYS A 2 -23.55 -4.94 -4.66
CA LYS A 2 -25.00 -5.14 -4.75
C LYS A 2 -25.70 -3.84 -4.36
N LYS A 3 -26.62 -3.35 -5.18
CA LYS A 3 -27.49 -2.22 -4.87
C LYS A 3 -28.94 -2.63 -5.04
N THR A 4 -29.79 -2.17 -4.14
CA THR A 4 -31.23 -2.40 -4.19
C THR A 4 -31.91 -1.06 -4.41
N ALA A 5 -32.90 -1.02 -5.30
CA ALA A 5 -33.78 0.13 -5.50
C ALA A 5 -35.23 -0.36 -5.44
N THR A 6 -36.14 0.52 -5.06
CA THR A 6 -37.56 0.19 -4.93
C THR A 6 -38.35 1.04 -5.91
N VAL A 7 -39.11 0.41 -6.79
CA VAL A 7 -39.99 1.12 -7.74
C VAL A 7 -41.40 1.12 -7.19
N HIS A 8 -41.99 2.30 -7.08
CA HIS A 8 -43.40 2.46 -6.75
C HIS A 8 -44.22 2.49 -8.04
N THR A 9 -45.22 1.62 -8.12
CA THR A 9 -46.09 1.49 -9.29
C THR A 9 -47.55 1.72 -8.87
N ASN A 10 -48.39 2.10 -9.82
CA ASN A 10 -49.83 2.25 -9.61
C ASN A 10 -50.62 0.95 -9.88
N ASP A 11 -49.94 -0.20 -10.02
CA ASP A 11 -50.58 -1.51 -10.03
C ASP A 11 -51.12 -1.82 -8.61
N SER A 12 -52.42 -2.09 -8.50
CA SER A 12 -53.09 -2.33 -7.22
C SER A 12 -52.64 -3.63 -6.54
N ALA A 13 -52.16 -4.61 -7.31
CA ALA A 13 -51.63 -5.87 -6.81
C ALA A 13 -50.13 -5.80 -6.47
N ASN A 14 -49.35 -5.01 -7.22
CA ASN A 14 -47.89 -4.89 -7.07
C ASN A 14 -47.44 -3.42 -6.95
N LYS A 15 -47.87 -2.75 -5.89
CA LYS A 15 -47.57 -1.33 -5.62
C LYS A 15 -46.08 -1.01 -5.47
N THR A 16 -45.26 -2.03 -5.20
CA THR A 16 -43.85 -1.88 -4.91
C THR A 16 -43.04 -3.04 -5.48
N ILE A 17 -42.10 -2.76 -6.39
CA ILE A 17 -41.23 -3.76 -7.01
C ILE A 17 -39.78 -3.52 -6.58
N PRO A 18 -39.16 -4.45 -5.83
CA PRO A 18 -37.74 -4.35 -5.49
C PRO A 18 -36.86 -4.76 -6.69
N LEU A 19 -35.99 -3.86 -7.13
CA LEU A 19 -34.96 -4.11 -8.14
C LEU A 19 -33.61 -4.37 -7.47
N GLN A 20 -32.92 -5.42 -7.89
CA GLN A 20 -31.56 -5.73 -7.45
C GLN A 20 -30.58 -5.61 -8.62
N LEU A 21 -29.64 -4.68 -8.50
CA LEU A 21 -28.52 -4.55 -9.43
C LEU A 21 -27.28 -5.21 -8.81
N SER A 22 -26.75 -6.22 -9.49
CA SER A 22 -25.52 -6.90 -9.11
C SER A 22 -24.44 -6.65 -10.16
N ALA A 23 -23.26 -6.19 -9.73
CA ALA A 23 -22.12 -5.97 -10.61
C ALA A 23 -20.86 -6.60 -10.04
N LYS A 24 -20.11 -7.30 -10.90
CA LYS A 24 -18.78 -7.84 -10.59
C LYS A 24 -17.78 -6.68 -10.57
N VAL A 25 -17.24 -6.36 -9.40
CA VAL A 25 -16.20 -5.34 -9.25
C VAL A 25 -14.86 -6.06 -9.38
N THR A 26 -14.13 -5.76 -10.44
CA THR A 26 -12.76 -6.25 -10.62
C THR A 26 -11.77 -5.27 -10.02
N ALA A 27 -10.63 -5.79 -9.56
CA ALA A 27 -9.54 -4.94 -9.11
C ALA A 27 -9.00 -4.10 -10.30
N PHE A 28 -8.38 -2.97 -9.97
CA PHE A 28 -7.72 -2.12 -10.97
C PHE A 28 -6.31 -2.63 -11.32
N ALA A 29 -5.61 -3.09 -10.29
CA ALA A 29 -4.27 -3.66 -10.36
C ALA A 29 -4.03 -4.51 -9.12
N ARG A 30 -3.07 -5.43 -9.21
CA ARG A 30 -2.49 -6.14 -8.07
C ARG A 30 -1.27 -5.33 -7.56
N TYR A 31 -1.35 -4.86 -6.32
CA TYR A 31 -0.31 -4.11 -5.62
C TYR A 31 -0.37 -4.40 -4.11
N PRO A 32 0.71 -4.17 -3.34
CA PRO A 32 0.69 -4.43 -1.90
C PRO A 32 -0.31 -3.51 -1.18
N ARG A 33 -1.07 -4.06 -0.23
CA ARG A 33 -1.98 -3.26 0.62
C ARG A 33 -1.23 -2.36 1.60
N ARG A 34 -0.02 -2.76 2.00
CA ARG A 34 0.90 -2.03 2.87
C ARG A 34 2.32 -2.56 2.64
N ILE A 35 3.30 -1.67 2.75
CA ILE A 35 4.72 -2.01 2.79
C ILE A 35 5.18 -1.94 4.24
N THR A 36 5.86 -2.98 4.71
CA THR A 36 6.43 -3.03 6.06
C THR A 36 7.94 -3.07 5.97
N LEU A 37 8.60 -2.09 6.59
CA LEU A 37 10.05 -2.03 6.75
C LEU A 37 10.36 -2.34 8.22
N SER A 38 10.85 -3.54 8.50
CA SER A 38 11.15 -3.98 9.87
C SER A 38 12.55 -4.57 9.93
N GLY A 39 13.34 -4.15 10.90
CA GLY A 39 14.72 -4.59 11.09
C GLY A 39 15.37 -3.82 12.23
N LYS A 40 16.68 -4.00 12.39
CA LYS A 40 17.46 -3.29 13.42
C LYS A 40 17.87 -1.89 12.94
N ALA A 41 18.13 -1.01 13.88
CA ALA A 41 18.86 0.24 13.66
C ALA A 41 20.16 -0.06 12.92
N ASP A 42 20.54 0.83 12.00
CA ASP A 42 21.73 0.72 11.13
C ASP A 42 21.77 -0.46 10.14
N GLU A 43 20.73 -1.31 10.11
CA GLU A 43 20.60 -2.35 9.08
C GLU A 43 20.02 -1.78 7.79
N LYS A 44 20.55 -2.21 6.65
CA LYS A 44 20.00 -1.88 5.34
C LYS A 44 18.69 -2.64 5.11
N ILE A 45 17.55 -1.97 5.36
CA ILE A 45 16.22 -2.54 5.17
C ILE A 45 15.64 -2.09 3.83
N VAL A 46 15.54 -3.02 2.88
CA VAL A 46 14.99 -2.78 1.53
C VAL A 46 13.94 -3.83 1.18
N VAL A 47 12.80 -3.38 0.65
CA VAL A 47 11.72 -4.25 0.20
C VAL A 47 11.37 -3.93 -1.25
N LYS A 48 11.11 -4.97 -2.04
CA LYS A 48 10.67 -4.85 -3.44
C LYS A 48 9.27 -5.43 -3.61
N HIS A 49 8.41 -4.70 -4.29
CA HIS A 49 7.06 -5.15 -4.63
C HIS A 49 6.74 -4.91 -6.09
N THR A 50 6.07 -5.88 -6.69
CA THR A 50 5.59 -5.79 -8.07
C THR A 50 4.14 -5.30 -8.11
N ILE A 51 3.89 -4.33 -8.98
CA ILE A 51 2.58 -3.78 -9.30
C ILE A 51 2.23 -4.25 -10.70
N VAL A 52 1.10 -4.95 -10.82
CA VAL A 52 0.61 -5.52 -12.08
C VAL A 52 -0.76 -4.93 -12.37
N PRO A 53 -0.89 -4.07 -13.39
CA PRO A 53 -2.19 -3.62 -13.91
C PRO A 53 -3.04 -4.80 -14.35
N GLU A 54 -4.34 -4.75 -14.10
CA GLU A 54 -5.27 -5.72 -14.69
C GLU A 54 -5.38 -5.45 -16.20
N PRO A 55 -5.44 -6.48 -17.07
CA PRO A 55 -5.42 -6.28 -18.53
C PRO A 55 -6.49 -5.33 -19.07
N GLN A 56 -7.69 -5.37 -18.49
CA GLN A 56 -8.81 -4.49 -18.83
C GLN A 56 -8.62 -3.02 -18.40
N PHE A 57 -7.63 -2.74 -17.54
CA PHE A 57 -7.29 -1.44 -17.01
C PHE A 57 -5.78 -1.18 -17.15
N MET A 58 -5.22 -1.41 -18.34
CA MET A 58 -3.82 -1.02 -18.59
C MET A 58 -3.64 0.49 -18.32
N PHE A 59 -2.59 0.83 -17.58
CA PHE A 59 -2.22 2.21 -17.25
C PHE A 59 -0.72 2.34 -17.09
N ASP A 60 -0.26 3.57 -17.15
CA ASP A 60 1.09 3.98 -16.79
C ASP A 60 1.11 4.83 -15.54
N ILE A 61 2.20 4.73 -14.78
CA ILE A 61 2.47 5.58 -13.62
C ILE A 61 3.27 6.79 -14.11
N VAL A 62 2.64 7.96 -14.05
CA VAL A 62 3.19 9.21 -14.59
C VAL A 62 3.95 10.02 -13.54
N ARG A 63 3.65 9.80 -12.26
CA ARG A 63 4.30 10.48 -11.15
C ARG A 63 4.24 9.62 -9.89
N THR A 64 5.31 9.70 -9.10
CA THR A 64 5.38 9.07 -7.78
C THR A 64 5.89 10.05 -6.75
N TYR A 65 5.28 10.08 -5.57
CA TYR A 65 5.73 10.92 -4.46
C TYR A 65 5.36 10.28 -3.12
N ALA A 66 6.06 10.66 -2.05
CA ALA A 66 5.68 10.32 -0.69
C ALA A 66 4.95 11.48 -0.04
N ASP A 67 4.15 11.20 0.99
CA ASP A 67 3.46 12.22 1.78
C ASP A 67 4.49 13.04 2.58
N ASN A 68 5.37 12.37 3.33
CA ASN A 68 6.48 13.01 4.03
C ASN A 68 7.83 12.68 3.39
N GLY A 69 8.13 11.40 3.18
CA GLY A 69 9.37 10.94 2.56
C GLY A 69 10.63 11.06 3.44
N SER A 70 10.55 11.63 4.65
CA SER A 70 11.72 11.86 5.52
C SER A 70 12.49 10.59 5.89
N PHE A 71 11.79 9.47 6.07
CA PHE A 71 12.38 8.22 6.55
C PHE A 71 12.46 7.12 5.49
N ILE A 72 12.13 7.42 4.23
CA ILE A 72 12.11 6.44 3.15
C ILE A 72 12.84 6.95 1.90
N SER A 73 13.42 6.01 1.17
CA SER A 73 13.76 6.16 -0.24
C SER A 73 12.88 5.22 -1.05
N PHE A 74 12.50 5.61 -2.25
CA PHE A 74 11.83 4.66 -3.14
C PHE A 74 12.18 4.94 -4.60
N SER A 75 12.15 3.89 -5.40
CA SER A 75 12.31 3.95 -6.84
C SER A 75 11.28 3.05 -7.51
N LEU A 76 10.86 3.45 -8.70
CA LEU A 76 9.90 2.71 -9.51
C LEU A 76 10.52 2.40 -10.86
N GLU A 77 10.62 1.12 -11.20
CA GLU A 77 11.11 0.66 -12.49
C GLU A 77 9.97 0.02 -13.28
N LYS A 78 9.81 0.41 -14.54
CA LYS A 78 8.84 -0.22 -15.45
C LYS A 78 9.53 -1.30 -16.27
N GLN A 79 8.98 -2.52 -16.24
CA GLN A 79 9.40 -3.62 -17.11
C GLN A 79 8.18 -4.16 -17.85
N LYS A 80 8.14 -3.93 -19.17
CA LYS A 80 6.98 -4.24 -20.02
C LYS A 80 5.70 -3.60 -19.46
N SER A 81 4.78 -4.42 -18.94
CA SER A 81 3.50 -4.01 -18.37
C SER A 81 3.46 -4.12 -16.84
N GLN A 82 4.61 -4.28 -16.18
CA GLN A 82 4.72 -4.39 -14.72
C GLN A 82 5.62 -3.28 -14.18
N PHE A 83 5.38 -2.91 -12.91
CA PHE A 83 6.20 -1.94 -12.22
C PHE A 83 6.80 -2.57 -10.96
N THR A 84 8.08 -2.36 -10.75
CA THR A 84 8.78 -2.80 -9.53
C THR A 84 9.01 -1.57 -8.66
N LEU A 85 8.32 -1.52 -7.53
CA LEU A 85 8.51 -0.52 -6.48
C LEU A 85 9.53 -1.04 -5.48
N THR A 86 10.68 -0.40 -5.41
CA THR A 86 11.68 -0.64 -4.37
C THR A 86 11.52 0.44 -3.31
N VAL A 87 11.44 0.05 -2.04
CA VAL A 87 11.36 0.98 -0.90
C VAL A 87 12.44 0.62 0.10
N GLU A 88 13.19 1.62 0.52
CA GLU A 88 14.31 1.53 1.45
C GLU A 88 14.06 2.41 2.68
N ASN A 89 14.39 1.88 3.85
CA ASN A 89 14.39 2.64 5.09
C ASN A 89 15.63 3.56 5.17
N LYS A 90 15.42 4.83 5.53
CA LYS A 90 16.50 5.78 5.85
C LYS A 90 16.66 6.03 7.35
N LYS A 91 15.76 5.52 8.18
CA LYS A 91 15.79 5.76 9.63
C LYS A 91 16.84 4.85 10.28
N ASN A 92 17.87 5.46 10.84
CA ASN A 92 18.95 4.77 11.56
C ASN A 92 18.65 4.59 13.06
N ILE A 93 17.77 5.40 13.65
CA ILE A 93 17.40 5.30 15.07
C ILE A 93 16.17 4.39 15.23
N ALA A 94 16.11 3.65 16.34
CA ALA A 94 14.94 2.86 16.70
C ALA A 94 13.65 3.69 16.77
N GLY A 95 12.54 3.00 16.54
CA GLY A 95 11.19 3.54 16.63
C GLY A 95 10.37 3.32 15.37
N ARG A 96 9.12 3.74 15.44
CA ARG A 96 8.12 3.52 14.39
C ARG A 96 7.90 4.78 13.56
N TYR A 97 7.44 4.59 12.32
CA TYR A 97 6.96 5.67 11.47
C TYR A 97 5.91 5.17 10.49
N TRP A 98 5.09 6.10 10.00
CA TRP A 98 4.09 5.86 8.97
C TRP A 98 4.29 6.87 7.85
N ASP A 99 4.15 6.40 6.63
CA ASP A 99 4.17 7.23 5.42
C ASP A 99 3.21 6.65 4.38
N LYS A 100 3.02 7.35 3.27
CA LYS A 100 2.27 6.89 2.12
C LYS A 100 3.04 7.21 0.84
N ILE A 101 3.11 6.23 -0.04
CA ILE A 101 3.60 6.42 -1.41
C ILE A 101 2.39 6.55 -2.32
N HIS A 102 2.34 7.64 -3.08
CA HIS A 102 1.32 7.96 -4.06
C HIS A 102 1.87 7.64 -5.45
N LEU A 103 1.11 6.86 -6.21
CA LEU A 103 1.39 6.49 -7.60
C LEU A 103 0.28 7.08 -8.47
N VAL A 104 0.58 8.19 -9.14
CA VAL A 104 -0.36 8.86 -10.05
C VAL A 104 -0.36 8.10 -11.37
N THR A 105 -1.54 7.73 -11.83
CA THR A 105 -1.72 7.01 -13.10
C THR A 105 -2.32 7.90 -14.18
N ASN A 106 -2.12 7.53 -15.44
CA ASN A 106 -2.79 8.16 -16.58
C ASN A 106 -4.25 7.69 -16.79
N ASN A 107 -4.80 6.87 -15.89
CA ASN A 107 -6.14 6.33 -16.06
C ASN A 107 -7.22 7.29 -15.53
N ASN A 108 -8.21 7.59 -16.38
CA ASN A 108 -9.30 8.52 -16.04
C ASN A 108 -10.18 8.05 -14.87
N LYS A 109 -10.31 6.74 -14.66
CA LYS A 109 -11.16 6.15 -13.61
C LYS A 109 -10.46 6.07 -12.26
N LYS A 110 -9.14 5.84 -12.25
CA LYS A 110 -8.35 5.72 -11.02
C LYS A 110 -7.02 6.46 -11.18
N LYS A 111 -7.08 7.77 -10.92
CA LYS A 111 -5.96 8.70 -11.09
C LYS A 111 -4.82 8.46 -10.10
N GLU A 112 -5.07 7.79 -8.98
CA GLU A 112 -4.06 7.56 -7.95
C GLU A 112 -4.20 6.19 -7.27
N ILE A 113 -3.06 5.58 -6.98
CA ILE A 113 -2.93 4.43 -6.08
C ILE A 113 -2.08 4.86 -4.89
N THR A 114 -2.65 4.77 -3.68
CA THR A 114 -1.94 5.07 -2.43
C THR A 114 -1.50 3.77 -1.76
N ILE A 115 -0.22 3.67 -1.41
CA ILE A 115 0.36 2.52 -0.72
C ILE A 115 0.90 2.99 0.64
N PRO A 116 0.28 2.58 1.76
CA PRO A 116 0.81 2.87 3.09
C PRO A 116 2.15 2.18 3.33
N VAL A 117 3.08 2.88 3.95
CA VAL A 117 4.37 2.37 4.41
C VAL A 117 4.42 2.44 5.93
N PHE A 118 4.83 1.34 6.55
CA PHE A 118 5.01 1.24 7.99
C PHE A 118 6.45 0.83 8.30
N GLY A 119 7.15 1.66 9.05
CA GLY A 119 8.47 1.38 9.57
C GLY A 119 8.42 0.94 11.03
N ASN A 120 9.13 -0.14 11.36
CA ASN A 120 9.33 -0.62 12.72
C ASN A 120 10.81 -0.95 12.92
N ILE A 121 11.59 0.05 13.31
CA ILE A 121 13.04 -0.09 13.53
C ILE A 121 13.28 -0.42 15.00
N GLN A 122 13.95 -1.54 15.26
CA GLN A 122 14.29 -2.01 16.60
C GLN A 122 15.69 -1.55 16.96
N ASP A 123 16.01 -1.44 18.25
CA ASP A 123 17.38 -1.14 18.67
C ASP A 123 18.34 -2.23 18.16
N ALA A 124 19.48 -1.79 17.61
CA ALA A 124 20.61 -2.67 17.41
C ALA A 124 21.11 -3.07 18.80
N VAL A 125 20.97 -4.36 19.14
CA VAL A 125 21.27 -4.95 20.44
C VAL A 125 22.44 -4.24 21.13
N SER A 126 22.16 -3.47 22.19
CA SER A 126 23.18 -3.17 23.18
C SER A 126 23.37 -4.44 24.00
N THR A 127 24.31 -5.29 23.58
CA THR A 127 24.93 -6.24 24.50
C THR A 127 25.71 -5.39 25.50
N LYS A 128 25.02 -4.86 26.51
CA LYS A 128 25.68 -4.48 27.75
C LYS A 128 26.13 -5.80 28.36
N GLU A 129 27.42 -6.06 28.23
CA GLU A 129 28.15 -7.05 29.01
C GLU A 129 27.77 -6.88 30.48
N SER A 130 26.95 -7.79 31.00
CA SER A 130 26.93 -8.11 32.43
C SER A 130 28.21 -8.87 32.74
N SER A 131 29.33 -8.17 32.76
CA SER A 131 30.62 -8.64 33.27
C SER A 131 31.11 -7.65 34.31
N THR A 132 31.64 -8.19 35.42
CA THR A 132 32.21 -7.52 36.62
C THR A 132 31.19 -7.49 37.79
N ASN A 133 31.36 -8.20 38.92
CA ASN A 133 32.49 -8.98 39.40
C ASN A 133 32.06 -10.03 40.44
N LYS A 134 32.80 -11.14 40.49
CA LYS A 134 32.88 -12.09 41.62
C LYS A 134 33.90 -11.54 42.64
N ASN A 135 33.78 -11.97 43.90
CA ASN A 135 34.65 -11.72 45.07
C ASN A 135 34.35 -10.39 45.81
N GLN A 136 34.12 -10.35 47.12
CA GLN A 136 34.60 -11.17 48.25
C GLN A 136 33.48 -11.47 49.24
#